data_AF-A0A2E8BG40-F1
#
_entry.id   AF-A0A2E8BG40-F1
#
_cell.length_a   1.000
_cell.length_b   1.000
_cell.length_c   1.000
_cell.angle_alpha   90.00
_cell.angle_beta   90.00
_cell.angle_gamma   90.00
#
_symmetry.space_group_name_H-M   'P 1'
#
loop_
_entity.id
_entity.type
_entity.pdbx_description
1 polymer ?
#
loop_
_entity_poly.entity_id
_entity_poly.type
_entity_poly.pdbx_seq_one_letter_code
_entity_poly.pdbx_strand_id
1 'polypeptide(L)'
;MEDYSESNQPIRFGDEVAEALNAGAPVVALESTIIAHGLPRPRNLKTAHAIEGAIRAGGAVPATVALLDGAIHVGLDGADLASIATSDDVVKVSLRDMGWVLAAGRPGATTVAATMLVAHRAGIS
;
A
#
# COMPACT_ATOMS: atom_id res chain seq x y z
N MET A 1 17.24 24.61 -2.18
CA MET A 1 17.00 24.19 -0.79
C MET A 1 15.73 23.36 -0.84
N GLU A 2 15.73 22.04 -0.81
CA GLU A 2 16.74 21.07 -0.38
C GLU A 2 16.82 19.93 -1.41
N ASP A 3 18.04 19.50 -1.68
CA ASP A 3 18.38 18.26 -2.36
C ASP A 3 18.11 17.11 -1.38
N TYR A 4 16.88 16.56 -1.42
CA TYR A 4 16.58 15.28 -0.80
C TYR A 4 17.17 14.21 -1.72
N SER A 5 18.32 13.66 -1.35
CA SER A 5 18.96 12.61 -2.13
C SER A 5 17.96 11.51 -2.46
N GLU A 6 17.97 11.02 -3.71
CA GLU A 6 17.10 9.93 -4.18
C GLU A 6 17.17 8.66 -3.29
N SER A 7 18.22 8.56 -2.46
CA SER A 7 18.42 7.50 -1.46
C SER A 7 17.52 7.57 -0.21
N ASN A 8 16.64 8.57 -0.08
CA ASN A 8 15.77 8.76 1.10
C ASN A 8 14.27 8.76 0.76
N GLN A 9 13.86 8.14 -0.35
CA GLN A 9 12.43 7.96 -0.60
C GLN A 9 11.86 6.88 0.33
N PRO A 10 10.94 7.21 1.25
CA PRO A 10 10.32 6.22 2.13
C PRO A 10 9.33 5.33 1.36
N ILE A 11 9.16 5.51 0.04
CA ILE A 11 8.24 4.75 -0.80
C ILE A 11 9.00 3.66 -1.54
N ARG A 12 8.58 2.41 -1.36
CA ARG A 12 8.99 1.25 -2.13
C ARG A 12 7.85 0.85 -3.05
N PHE A 13 8.13 0.78 -4.34
CA PHE A 13 7.17 0.29 -5.32
C PHE A 13 7.35 -1.21 -5.47
N GLY A 14 6.24 -1.95 -5.56
CA GLY A 14 6.28 -3.30 -6.10
C GLY A 14 6.69 -3.27 -7.56
N ASP A 15 7.40 -4.30 -8.03
CA ASP A 15 7.99 -4.34 -9.38
C ASP A 15 6.97 -4.02 -10.47
N GLU A 16 5.78 -4.63 -10.40
CA GLU A 16 4.72 -4.41 -11.38
C GLU A 16 4.17 -2.97 -11.37
N VAL A 17 4.09 -2.34 -10.18
CA VAL A 17 3.66 -0.93 -10.07
C VAL A 17 4.74 -0.02 -10.65
N ALA A 18 6.01 -0.28 -10.34
CA ALA A 18 7.12 0.50 -10.89
C ALA A 18 7.16 0.41 -12.42
N GLU A 19 7.00 -0.79 -12.99
CA GLU A 19 6.91 -1.00 -14.43
C GLU A 19 5.72 -0.25 -15.05
N ALA A 20 4.54 -0.35 -14.43
CA ALA A 20 3.34 0.32 -14.92
C ALA A 20 3.48 1.85 -14.93
N LEU A 21 4.00 2.43 -13.84
CA LEU A 21 4.25 3.87 -13.75
C LEU A 21 5.27 4.33 -14.80
N ASN A 22 6.37 3.59 -14.98
CA ASN A 22 7.38 3.90 -15.99
C ASN A 22 6.84 3.80 -17.43
N ALA A 23 5.90 2.89 -17.67
CA ALA A 23 5.25 2.71 -18.96
C ALA A 23 4.08 3.69 -19.20
N GLY A 24 3.70 4.51 -18.22
CA GLY A 24 2.49 5.35 -18.29
C GLY A 24 1.19 4.54 -18.33
N ALA A 25 1.22 3.29 -17.84
CA ALA A 25 0.07 2.42 -17.75
C ALA A 25 -0.83 2.81 -16.55
N PRO A 26 -2.15 2.53 -16.62
CA PRO A 26 -3.06 2.89 -15.54
C PRO A 26 -2.78 2.07 -14.27
N VAL A 27 -2.67 2.77 -13.14
CA VAL A 27 -2.46 2.19 -11.80
C VAL A 27 -3.61 2.60 -10.88
N VAL A 28 -4.12 1.66 -10.08
CA VAL A 28 -5.22 1.91 -9.13
C VAL A 28 -4.71 1.68 -7.70
N ALA A 29 -4.58 2.74 -6.92
CA ALA A 29 -4.21 2.63 -5.51
C ALA A 29 -5.36 2.06 -4.65
N LEU A 30 -5.03 1.18 -3.71
CA LEU A 30 -5.97 0.54 -2.78
C LEU A 30 -5.54 0.75 -1.33
N GLU A 31 -6.50 1.02 -0.44
CA GLU A 31 -6.23 1.07 1.00
C GLU A 31 -6.13 -0.34 1.61
N SER A 32 -5.36 -0.47 2.68
CA SER A 32 -5.20 -1.75 3.39
C SER A 32 -6.01 -1.86 4.69
N THR A 33 -6.61 -0.77 5.19
CA THR A 33 -7.47 -0.81 6.41
C THR A 33 -8.66 -1.74 6.25
N ILE A 34 -9.32 -1.75 5.08
CA ILE A 34 -10.41 -2.70 4.80
C ILE A 34 -9.97 -4.16 4.96
N ILE A 35 -8.70 -4.47 4.69
CA ILE A 35 -8.10 -5.81 4.75
C ILE A 35 -7.78 -6.17 6.21
N ALA A 36 -7.09 -5.30 6.94
CA ALA A 36 -6.63 -5.60 8.29
C ALA A 36 -7.71 -5.42 9.37
N HIS A 37 -8.59 -4.43 9.22
CA HIS A 37 -9.53 -4.02 10.28
C HIS A 37 -10.99 -3.94 9.83
N GLY A 38 -11.28 -3.98 8.53
CA GLY A 38 -12.63 -3.77 8.00
C GLY A 38 -13.43 -5.04 7.71
N LEU A 39 -12.76 -6.15 7.41
CA LEU A 39 -13.39 -7.41 7.03
C LEU A 39 -12.90 -8.57 7.93
N PRO A 40 -13.78 -9.54 8.27
CA PRO A 40 -13.38 -10.70 9.05
C PRO A 40 -12.47 -11.63 8.25
N ARG A 41 -11.56 -12.32 8.93
CA ARG A 41 -10.77 -13.42 8.34
C ARG A 41 -11.66 -14.65 8.11
N PRO A 42 -11.42 -15.45 7.05
CA PRO A 42 -10.47 -15.24 5.95
C PRO A 42 -11.06 -14.40 4.79
N ARG A 43 -12.24 -13.79 4.97
CA ARG A 43 -12.93 -13.04 3.92
C ARG A 43 -12.11 -11.83 3.46
N ASN A 44 -11.40 -11.17 4.37
CA ASN A 44 -10.52 -10.05 4.06
C ASN A 44 -9.52 -10.34 2.92
N LEU A 45 -8.71 -11.40 3.04
CA LEU A 45 -7.71 -11.74 2.02
C LEU A 45 -8.35 -12.17 0.69
N LYS A 46 -9.45 -12.94 0.76
CA LYS A 46 -10.22 -13.32 -0.44
C LYS A 46 -10.76 -12.09 -1.18
N THR A 47 -11.27 -11.11 -0.44
CA THR A 47 -11.78 -9.87 -0.99
C THR A 47 -10.66 -9.02 -1.57
N ALA A 48 -9.50 -8.93 -0.90
CA ALA A 48 -8.33 -8.22 -1.43
C ALA A 48 -7.92 -8.78 -2.81
N HIS A 49 -7.72 -10.10 -2.92
CA HIS A 49 -7.39 -10.75 -4.19
C HIS A 49 -8.47 -10.57 -5.26
N ALA A 50 -9.76 -10.61 -4.88
CA ALA A 50 -10.85 -10.40 -5.82
C ALA A 50 -10.87 -8.96 -6.38
N ILE A 51 -10.58 -7.96 -5.55
CA ILE A 51 -10.48 -6.56 -5.96
C ILE A 51 -9.27 -6.37 -6.89
N GLU A 52 -8.09 -6.89 -6.51
CA GLU A 52 -6.89 -6.82 -7.36
C GLU A 52 -7.13 -7.52 -8.71
N GLY A 53 -7.77 -8.69 -8.71
CA GLY A 53 -8.14 -9.40 -9.93
C GLY A 53 -9.12 -8.62 -10.81
N ALA A 54 -10.09 -7.92 -10.22
CA ALA A 54 -11.04 -7.09 -10.97
C ALA A 54 -10.35 -5.88 -11.63
N ILE A 55 -9.39 -5.26 -10.95
CA ILE A 55 -8.58 -4.15 -11.50
C ILE A 55 -7.74 -4.63 -12.69
N ARG A 56 -7.09 -5.80 -12.55
CA ARG A 56 -6.33 -6.44 -13.63
C ARG A 56 -7.20 -6.77 -14.84
N ALA A 57 -8.39 -7.32 -14.62
CA ALA A 57 -9.35 -7.59 -15.67
C ALA A 57 -9.82 -6.30 -16.40
N GLY A 58 -9.79 -5.15 -15.70
CA GLY A 58 -10.04 -3.83 -16.27
C GLY A 58 -8.86 -3.21 -17.01
N GLY A 59 -7.70 -3.89 -17.07
CA GLY A 59 -6.51 -3.42 -17.78
C GLY A 59 -5.62 -2.45 -16.99
N ALA A 60 -5.78 -2.38 -15.66
CA ALA A 60 -4.96 -1.57 -14.78
C ALA A 60 -4.16 -2.42 -13.78
N VAL A 61 -3.12 -1.83 -13.18
CA VAL A 61 -2.30 -2.46 -12.15
C VAL A 61 -2.78 -2.02 -10.76
N PRO A 62 -3.14 -2.95 -9.85
CA PRO A 62 -3.51 -2.62 -8.49
C PRO A 62 -2.26 -2.29 -7.65
N ALA A 63 -2.36 -1.25 -6.83
CA ALA A 63 -1.31 -0.80 -5.93
C ALA A 63 -1.85 -0.69 -4.49
N THR A 64 -1.97 -1.84 -3.81
CA THR A 64 -2.31 -1.85 -2.38
C THR A 64 -1.21 -1.17 -1.56
N VAL A 65 -1.59 -0.21 -0.72
CA VAL A 65 -0.65 0.60 0.07
C VAL A 65 -0.61 0.10 1.52
N ALA A 66 0.58 -0.08 2.08
CA ALA A 66 0.78 -0.39 3.50
C ALA A 66 2.13 0.14 4.00
N LEU A 67 2.33 0.12 5.32
CA LEU A 67 3.64 0.38 5.94
C LEU A 67 4.22 -0.95 6.41
N LEU A 68 5.44 -1.27 5.98
CA LEU A 68 6.16 -2.51 6.31
C LEU A 68 7.65 -2.18 6.46
N ASP A 69 8.30 -2.74 7.48
CA ASP A 69 9.75 -2.62 7.71
C ASP A 69 10.32 -1.19 7.63
N GLY A 70 9.56 -0.23 8.16
CA GLY A 70 9.93 1.19 8.18
C GLY A 70 9.81 1.91 6.83
N ALA A 71 9.18 1.29 5.84
CA ALA A 71 8.91 1.86 4.52
C ALA A 71 7.40 1.87 4.20
N ILE A 72 7.02 2.74 3.28
CA ILE A 72 5.70 2.79 2.65
C ILE A 72 5.77 1.93 1.40
N HIS A 73 5.03 0.83 1.37
CA HIS A 73 4.94 -0.04 0.20
C HIS A 73 3.74 0.38 -0.67
N VAL A 74 3.96 0.47 -1.98
CA VAL A 74 2.93 0.79 -2.99
C VAL A 74 2.92 -0.33 -4.01
N GLY A 75 1.91 -1.21 -3.89
CA GLY A 75 1.90 -2.51 -4.55
C GLY A 75 2.54 -3.56 -3.64
N LEU A 76 1.71 -4.34 -2.95
CA LEU A 76 2.14 -5.45 -2.12
C LEU A 76 2.25 -6.72 -2.96
N ASP A 77 3.23 -7.56 -2.65
CA ASP A 77 3.23 -8.93 -3.12
C ASP A 77 2.23 -9.79 -2.33
N GLY A 78 2.07 -11.05 -2.74
CA GLY A 78 1.14 -11.96 -2.08
C GLY A 78 1.48 -12.27 -0.61
N ALA A 79 2.76 -12.24 -0.24
CA ALA A 79 3.22 -12.51 1.12
C ALA A 79 2.96 -11.31 2.04
N ASP A 80 3.29 -10.11 1.59
CA ASP A 80 3.01 -8.85 2.28
C ASP A 80 1.50 -8.64 2.45
N LEU A 81 0.71 -8.89 1.40
CA LEU A 81 -0.74 -8.79 1.48
C LEU A 81 -1.34 -9.78 2.49
N ALA A 82 -0.84 -11.03 2.49
CA ALA A 82 -1.24 -12.03 3.46
C ALA A 82 -0.83 -11.65 4.88
N SER A 83 0.36 -11.07 5.07
CA SER A 83 0.84 -10.57 6.36
C SER A 83 -0.08 -9.49 6.93
N ILE A 84 -0.43 -8.49 6.12
CA ILE A 84 -1.40 -7.44 6.50
C ILE A 84 -2.78 -8.02 6.83
N ALA A 85 -3.22 -9.04 6.11
CA ALA A 85 -4.55 -9.64 6.33
C ALA A 85 -4.62 -10.54 7.58
N THR A 86 -3.50 -11.13 8.01
CA THR A 86 -3.50 -12.19 9.02
C THR A 86 -2.84 -11.79 10.34
N SER A 87 -2.00 -10.76 10.37
CA SER A 87 -1.36 -10.28 11.59
C SER A 87 -2.34 -9.51 12.49
N ASP A 88 -2.24 -9.74 13.80
CA ASP A 88 -3.00 -9.01 14.83
C ASP A 88 -2.33 -7.70 15.25
N ASP A 89 -1.06 -7.51 14.89
CA ASP A 89 -0.23 -6.37 15.32
C ASP A 89 -0.25 -5.18 14.34
N VAL A 90 -1.10 -5.26 13.30
CA VAL A 90 -1.20 -4.24 12.24
C VAL A 90 -1.86 -2.98 12.79
N VAL A 91 -1.12 -1.87 12.78
CA VAL A 91 -1.62 -0.56 13.20
C VAL A 91 -2.55 -0.01 12.13
N LYS A 92 -3.69 0.55 12.52
CA LYS A 92 -4.53 1.35 11.61
C LYS A 92 -3.92 2.75 11.45
N VAL A 93 -3.46 3.08 10.23
CA VAL A 93 -2.63 4.27 9.96
C VAL A 93 -3.42 5.35 9.22
N SER A 94 -3.67 6.46 9.90
CA SER A 94 -4.04 7.74 9.27
C SER A 94 -2.80 8.65 9.14
N LEU A 95 -2.98 9.85 8.60
CA LEU A 95 -1.89 10.81 8.34
C LEU A 95 -1.05 11.12 9.59
N ARG A 96 -1.71 11.28 10.75
CA ARG A 96 -1.04 11.55 12.03
C ARG A 96 -0.20 10.39 12.54
N ASP A 97 -0.48 9.18 12.04
CA ASP A 97 0.14 7.95 12.52
C ASP A 97 1.38 7.57 11.71
N MET A 98 1.45 8.01 10.45
CA MET A 98 2.51 7.61 9.51
C MET A 98 3.92 7.78 10.06
N GLY A 99 4.23 8.94 10.64
CA GLY A 99 5.60 9.26 11.09
C GLY A 99 6.10 8.29 12.16
N TRP A 100 5.29 8.02 13.20
CA TRP A 100 5.72 7.16 14.30
C TRP A 100 5.68 5.68 13.91
N VAL A 101 4.75 5.24 13.06
CA VAL A 101 4.68 3.84 12.59
C VAL A 101 5.88 3.52 11.70
N LEU A 102 6.26 4.42 10.80
CA LEU A 102 7.47 4.30 9.98
C LEU A 102 8.72 4.25 10.86
N ALA A 103 8.88 5.19 11.79
CA ALA A 103 10.05 5.25 12.67
C ALA A 103 10.19 4.01 13.57
N ALA A 104 9.07 3.42 13.98
CA ALA A 104 9.05 2.21 14.80
C ALA A 104 9.18 0.91 13.99
N GLY A 105 9.17 0.97 12.64
CA GLY A 105 9.20 -0.21 11.79
C GLY A 105 7.99 -1.14 11.96
N ARG A 106 6.84 -0.62 12.41
CA ARG A 106 5.65 -1.45 12.69
C ARG A 106 4.83 -1.68 11.42
N PRO A 107 4.18 -2.84 11.27
CA PRO A 107 3.23 -3.07 10.19
C PRO A 107 2.03 -2.13 10.35
N GLY A 108 1.63 -1.48 9.26
CA GLY A 108 0.58 -0.49 9.25
C GLY A 108 -0.35 -0.63 8.05
N ALA A 109 -1.64 -0.76 8.31
CA ALA A 109 -2.68 -0.69 7.30
C ALA A 109 -3.13 0.75 7.11
N THR A 110 -2.99 1.30 5.92
CA THR A 110 -3.36 2.68 5.61
C THR A 110 -4.88 2.82 5.49
N THR A 111 -5.40 3.89 6.08
CA THR A 111 -6.76 4.38 5.82
C THR A 111 -6.83 5.11 4.49
N VAL A 112 -8.03 5.45 4.02
CA VAL A 112 -8.25 6.32 2.86
C VAL A 112 -7.33 7.55 2.85
N ALA A 113 -7.26 8.31 3.95
CA ALA A 113 -6.48 9.55 4.00
C ALA A 113 -4.97 9.31 3.78
N ALA A 114 -4.40 8.30 4.44
CA ALA A 114 -3.00 7.93 4.25
C ALA A 114 -2.74 7.37 2.85
N THR A 115 -3.65 6.55 2.34
CA THR A 115 -3.57 5.96 0.99
C THR A 115 -3.58 7.05 -0.09
N MET A 116 -4.48 8.02 -0.01
CA MET A 116 -4.56 9.14 -0.96
C MET A 116 -3.28 9.98 -0.96
N LEU A 117 -2.72 10.27 0.22
CA LEU A 117 -1.46 11.00 0.32
C LEU A 117 -0.32 10.25 -0.37
N VAL A 118 -0.22 8.94 -0.13
CA VAL A 118 0.82 8.10 -0.74
C VAL A 118 0.62 7.97 -2.24
N ALA A 119 -0.61 7.71 -2.69
CA ALA A 119 -0.96 7.62 -4.12
C ALA A 119 -0.57 8.89 -4.87
N HIS A 120 -0.89 10.07 -4.30
CA HIS A 120 -0.50 11.34 -4.89
C HIS A 120 1.02 11.50 -4.97
N ARG A 121 1.76 11.15 -3.92
CA ARG A 121 3.24 11.17 -3.92
C ARG A 121 3.87 10.14 -4.86
N ALA A 122 3.17 9.05 -5.13
CA ALA A 122 3.54 8.01 -6.06
C ALA A 122 3.19 8.33 -7.52
N GLY A 123 2.53 9.46 -7.79
CA GLY A 123 2.10 9.84 -9.14
C GLY A 123 0.86 9.08 -9.64
N ILE A 124 0.05 8.50 -8.75
CA ILE A 124 -1.20 7.80 -9.07
C ILE A 124 -2.37 8.77 -8.90
N SER A 125 -3.22 8.94 -9.93
CA SER A 125 -4.35 9.89 -9.98
C SER A 125 -5.59 9.35 -10.67
#